data_AF-A0A9N9FKL6-F1
#
_entry.id   AF-A0A9N9FKL6-F1
#
_cell.length_a   1.000
_cell.length_b   1.000
_cell.length_c   1.000
_cell.angle_alpha   90.00
_cell.angle_beta   90.00
_cell.angle_gamma   90.00
#
_symmetry.space_group_name_H-M   'P 1'
#
loop_
_entity.id
_entity.type
_entity.pdbx_description
1 polymer ?
#
loop_
_entity_poly.entity_id
_entity_poly.type
_entity_poly.pdbx_seq_one_letter_code
_entity_poly.pdbx_strand_id
1 'polypeptide(L)'
;MNSLRTALFRYASFPSSIHLYQQPLSAAYATLNQVMRGIRKSKVKLSKSPALEGSFQKKGICNKVYTTKPKKPNSAVRKVARVKLSTGKFVTAYIPGEGHNLSEHSVVLVRGGRVKDLPGVRYHLIRGAYDFTGVPNRASSRSKYGTKKPKIGYKSGVLQGAFVHRTCRGAAAGGTRNWSYDSIEDWFRDGIRLSRAMTHKNALAELWWGGGKGIIARNSGVAFEEEASSLQRRLVFEEYGSFISSLKGCYVTAKDVGMKDEDMEAIFSKTRFTTCISPQYGGSGNPSLPTARGVVRALEAAFSHLGRESLEGATIAVQGVGNVGYNLIQFLREKRVEHIIACDIDPQKIQDLEKEFGKGFQSGKIEFRLTKRNDNSILFEDVDAVSPCGVGNILTSQTIPNIKSKIVCGAANNQLGDPAKDDKLLARQGITYIPDDPFIEQHLGDSWENSIYNCTKLILEKAKATKRTPQEVAIELAEKKSFVEHPIKGHRGIQIIKDLIKSPEWKFN
;
A
#
# COMPACT_ATOMS: atom_id res chain seq x y z
N MET A 1 52.65 -7.33 39.23
CA MET A 1 52.04 -6.20 39.98
C MET A 1 50.88 -5.69 39.13
N ASN A 2 49.67 -6.12 39.44
CA ASN A 2 48.63 -5.33 40.13
C ASN A 2 47.96 -4.35 39.13
N SER A 3 46.67 -4.39 38.81
CA SER A 3 45.52 -4.89 39.57
C SER A 3 44.32 -5.13 38.64
N LEU A 4 43.91 -6.39 38.50
CA LEU A 4 42.53 -6.79 38.17
C LEU A 4 41.93 -7.41 39.45
N ARG A 5 41.42 -6.55 40.32
CA ARG A 5 40.66 -6.80 41.57
C ARG A 5 40.02 -5.43 41.87
N THR A 6 38.72 -5.20 42.07
CA THR A 6 37.77 -5.97 42.88
C THR A 6 36.38 -5.39 42.63
N ALA A 7 35.42 -6.23 42.22
CA ALA A 7 34.02 -6.13 42.62
C ALA A 7 33.35 -7.48 42.36
N LEU A 8 33.90 -8.48 43.04
CA LEU A 8 33.28 -9.75 43.37
C LEU A 8 32.28 -9.55 44.52
N PHE A 9 31.39 -10.52 44.65
CA PHE A 9 30.41 -10.75 45.72
C PHE A 9 29.06 -10.05 45.58
N ARG A 10 28.09 -10.83 45.07
CA ARG A 10 27.05 -11.38 45.96
C ARG A 10 26.25 -12.51 45.30
N TYR A 11 26.35 -13.69 45.92
CA TYR A 11 25.46 -14.86 45.86
C TYR A 11 25.38 -15.66 44.53
N ALA A 12 25.95 -16.86 44.49
CA ALA A 12 25.32 -18.06 45.07
C ALA A 12 26.16 -19.33 44.78
N SER A 13 26.51 -19.99 45.89
CA SER A 13 26.95 -21.36 46.10
C SER A 13 26.67 -22.38 44.98
N PHE A 14 27.73 -23.06 44.53
CA PHE A 14 27.63 -24.35 43.83
C PHE A 14 27.07 -25.42 44.78
N PRO A 15 26.03 -26.18 44.41
CA PRO A 15 25.81 -27.50 44.96
C PRO A 15 26.75 -28.49 44.26
N SER A 16 27.71 -28.96 45.03
CA SER A 16 28.48 -30.17 44.81
C SER A 16 27.56 -31.38 44.73
N SER A 17 27.22 -31.81 43.51
CA SER A 17 26.90 -33.21 43.19
C SER A 17 26.54 -33.31 41.71
N ILE A 18 27.45 -33.83 40.89
CA ILE A 18 27.08 -34.44 39.62
C ILE A 18 26.24 -35.66 39.98
N HIS A 19 24.91 -35.51 40.00
CA HIS A 19 24.02 -36.64 39.83
C HIS A 19 24.21 -37.11 38.39
N LEU A 20 25.14 -38.06 38.22
CA LEU A 20 25.06 -39.03 37.13
C LEU A 20 23.67 -39.65 37.26
N TYR A 21 22.73 -39.16 36.47
CA TYR A 21 21.49 -39.86 36.18
C TYR A 21 21.93 -41.18 35.55
N GLN A 22 22.07 -42.21 36.39
CA GLN A 22 21.98 -43.60 35.96
C GLN A 22 20.63 -43.69 35.25
N GLN A 23 20.65 -43.59 33.93
CA GLN A 23 19.56 -44.11 33.14
C GLN A 23 19.45 -45.58 33.54
N PRO A 24 18.31 -46.05 34.06
CA PRO A 24 18.10 -47.48 34.11
C PRO A 24 18.09 -47.92 32.64
N LEU A 25 19.19 -48.55 32.21
CA LEU A 25 19.17 -49.39 31.04
C LEU A 25 18.07 -50.41 31.30
N SER A 26 16.90 -50.16 30.72
CA SER A 26 15.79 -51.10 30.61
C SER A 26 16.23 -52.22 29.67
N ALA A 27 17.22 -52.99 30.11
CA ALA A 27 17.47 -54.32 29.61
C ALA A 27 16.35 -55.17 30.23
N ALA A 28 15.26 -55.32 29.49
CA ALA A 28 14.23 -56.27 29.83
C ALA A 28 14.88 -57.66 29.92
N TYR A 29 15.14 -58.14 31.13
CA TYR A 29 15.63 -59.48 31.38
C TYR A 29 14.63 -60.48 30.78
N ALA A 30 15.03 -61.14 29.70
CA ALA A 30 14.25 -62.21 29.10
C ALA A 30 14.41 -63.47 29.97
N THR A 31 13.30 -64.15 30.28
CA THR A 31 13.39 -65.42 31.02
C THR A 31 14.01 -66.52 30.14
N LEU A 32 14.60 -67.55 30.74
CA LEU A 32 15.20 -68.69 30.00
C LEU A 32 14.21 -69.28 28.97
N ASN A 33 12.94 -69.40 29.36
CA ASN A 33 11.85 -69.84 28.48
C ASN A 33 11.55 -68.87 27.31
N GLN A 34 11.81 -67.57 27.47
CA GLN A 34 11.67 -66.57 26.40
C GLN A 34 12.85 -66.60 25.42
N VAL A 35 14.05 -66.93 25.89
CA VAL A 35 15.25 -67.10 25.06
C VAL A 35 15.15 -68.40 24.25
N MET A 36 14.75 -69.51 24.88
CA MET A 36 14.59 -70.80 24.19
C MET A 36 13.51 -70.80 23.10
N ARG A 37 12.52 -69.90 23.17
CA ARG A 37 11.44 -69.76 22.16
C ARG A 37 11.78 -68.79 21.02
N GLY A 38 12.99 -68.22 21.00
CA GLY A 38 13.42 -67.21 20.03
C GLY A 38 12.92 -65.79 20.35
N ILE A 39 13.65 -64.79 19.85
CA ILE A 39 13.39 -63.35 20.09
C ILE A 39 11.93 -62.99 19.76
N ARG A 40 11.25 -62.28 20.67
CA ARG A 40 9.94 -61.67 20.40
C ARG A 40 10.05 -60.73 19.19
N LYS A 41 9.51 -61.12 18.04
CA LYS A 41 9.36 -60.20 16.89
C LYS A 41 8.41 -59.08 17.30
N SER A 42 8.83 -57.82 17.12
CA SER A 42 7.96 -56.68 17.37
C SER A 42 6.75 -56.79 16.43
N LYS A 43 5.54 -56.63 16.97
CA LYS A 43 4.33 -56.61 16.13
C LYS A 43 4.40 -55.37 15.23
N VAL A 44 4.37 -55.59 13.92
CA VAL A 44 4.28 -54.50 12.93
C VAL A 44 3.01 -53.69 13.22
N LYS A 45 3.16 -52.42 13.59
CA LYS A 45 2.02 -51.52 13.80
C LYS A 45 1.49 -51.07 12.43
N LEU A 46 0.33 -51.56 12.05
CA LEU A 46 -0.36 -51.09 10.85
C LEU A 46 -0.79 -49.63 11.00
N SER A 47 -0.68 -48.86 9.91
CA SER A 47 -1.14 -47.48 9.89
C SER A 47 -2.64 -47.41 10.15
N LYS A 48 -3.05 -46.45 10.99
CA LYS A 48 -4.47 -46.16 11.24
C LYS A 48 -5.16 -45.54 10.01
N SER A 49 -4.37 -45.04 9.04
CA SER A 49 -4.83 -44.34 7.83
C SER A 49 -4.15 -44.91 6.58
N PRO A 50 -4.40 -46.19 6.22
CA PRO A 50 -3.63 -46.90 5.19
C PRO A 50 -3.75 -46.27 3.78
N ALA A 51 -4.86 -45.59 3.47
CA ALA A 51 -5.06 -44.99 2.15
C ALA A 51 -4.23 -43.72 1.91
N LEU A 52 -3.62 -43.15 2.96
CA LEU A 52 -2.74 -41.98 2.83
C LEU A 52 -1.28 -42.36 2.54
N GLU A 53 -0.92 -43.64 2.53
CA GLU A 53 0.42 -44.13 2.14
C GLU A 53 1.55 -43.40 2.87
N GLY A 54 1.42 -43.27 4.20
CA GLY A 54 2.43 -42.60 5.04
C GLY A 54 2.37 -41.07 5.03
N SER A 55 1.56 -40.44 4.17
CA SER A 55 1.38 -38.99 4.15
C SER A 55 0.43 -38.50 5.25
N PHE A 56 0.72 -37.31 5.81
CA PHE A 56 -0.17 -36.68 6.80
C PHE A 56 -1.52 -36.25 6.21
N GLN A 57 -1.52 -35.82 4.95
CA GLN A 57 -2.69 -35.37 4.21
C GLN A 57 -2.54 -35.66 2.71
N LYS A 58 -3.66 -35.88 2.00
CA LYS A 58 -3.69 -36.10 0.54
C LYS A 58 -4.82 -35.31 -0.11
N LYS A 59 -4.54 -34.74 -1.28
CA LYS A 59 -5.54 -34.15 -2.19
C LYS A 59 -6.46 -35.25 -2.69
N GLY A 60 -7.73 -34.94 -2.89
CA GLY A 60 -8.70 -35.84 -3.47
C GLY A 60 -9.87 -35.09 -4.09
N ILE A 61 -10.68 -35.81 -4.85
CA ILE A 61 -11.87 -35.28 -5.54
C ILE A 61 -13.10 -35.97 -4.96
N CYS A 62 -14.08 -35.18 -4.54
CA CYS A 62 -15.37 -35.68 -4.09
C CYS A 62 -16.08 -36.36 -5.26
N ASN A 63 -16.36 -37.66 -5.12
CA ASN A 63 -17.19 -38.41 -6.05
C ASN A 63 -18.67 -38.22 -5.68
N LYS A 64 -19.02 -38.39 -4.39
CA LYS A 64 -20.39 -38.25 -3.91
C LYS A 64 -20.43 -37.65 -2.51
N VAL A 65 -21.36 -36.73 -2.26
CA VAL A 65 -21.62 -36.15 -0.93
C VAL A 65 -22.99 -36.62 -0.43
N TYR A 66 -23.05 -37.15 0.79
CA TYR A 66 -24.28 -37.75 1.34
C TYR A 66 -24.28 -37.76 2.88
N THR A 67 -25.40 -38.14 3.48
CA THR A 67 -25.54 -38.27 4.94
C THR A 67 -25.57 -39.74 5.36
N THR A 68 -25.12 -40.04 6.58
CA THR A 68 -25.09 -41.39 7.15
C THR A 68 -25.55 -41.36 8.60
N LYS A 69 -26.34 -42.37 9.01
CA LYS A 69 -26.80 -42.52 10.39
C LYS A 69 -25.62 -42.90 11.30
N PRO A 70 -25.43 -42.23 12.44
CA PRO A 70 -24.36 -42.54 13.37
C PRO A 70 -24.62 -43.85 14.14
N LYS A 71 -23.60 -44.35 14.85
CA LYS A 71 -23.74 -45.41 15.85
C LYS A 71 -24.60 -44.92 17.02
N LYS A 72 -25.57 -45.73 17.46
CA LYS A 72 -26.33 -45.53 18.71
C LYS A 72 -25.33 -45.33 19.88
N PRO A 73 -25.55 -44.42 20.84
CA PRO A 73 -26.81 -43.73 21.21
C PRO A 73 -27.09 -42.42 20.46
N ASN A 74 -26.17 -41.96 19.61
CA ASN A 74 -26.31 -40.68 18.92
C ASN A 74 -27.39 -40.79 17.81
N SER A 75 -28.21 -39.76 17.63
CA SER A 75 -29.32 -39.75 16.65
C SER A 75 -29.08 -38.82 15.44
N ALA A 76 -28.27 -37.77 15.61
CA ALA A 76 -28.05 -36.77 14.55
C ALA A 76 -27.25 -37.33 13.36
N VAL A 77 -27.78 -37.17 12.14
CA VAL A 77 -27.12 -37.60 10.89
C VAL A 77 -25.75 -36.93 10.71
N ARG A 78 -24.80 -37.67 10.15
CA ARG A 78 -23.45 -37.19 9.89
C ARG A 78 -23.24 -37.02 8.38
N LYS A 79 -22.62 -35.91 7.98
CA LYS A 79 -22.31 -35.62 6.57
C LYS A 79 -20.99 -36.26 6.19
N VAL A 80 -20.96 -36.99 5.08
CA VAL A 80 -19.79 -37.72 4.58
C VAL A 80 -19.63 -37.51 3.08
N ALA A 81 -18.39 -37.65 2.61
CA ALA A 81 -18.07 -37.64 1.20
C ALA A 81 -17.31 -38.92 0.82
N ARG A 82 -17.66 -39.51 -0.32
CA ARG A 82 -16.83 -40.50 -1.00
C ARG A 82 -15.80 -39.74 -1.82
N VAL A 83 -14.52 -39.92 -1.54
CA VAL A 83 -13.42 -39.16 -2.14
C VAL A 83 -12.46 -40.10 -2.86
N LYS A 84 -12.14 -39.80 -4.11
CA LYS A 84 -11.03 -40.41 -4.84
C LYS A 84 -9.76 -39.65 -4.50
N LEU A 85 -8.84 -40.27 -3.77
CA LEU A 85 -7.55 -39.65 -3.44
C LEU A 85 -6.68 -39.54 -4.70
N SER A 86 -5.67 -38.68 -4.66
CA SER A 86 -4.66 -38.59 -5.73
C SER A 86 -3.88 -39.89 -5.94
N THR A 87 -3.89 -40.80 -4.96
CA THR A 87 -3.34 -42.16 -5.06
C THR A 87 -4.25 -43.14 -5.81
N GLY A 88 -5.39 -42.68 -6.34
CA GLY A 88 -6.40 -43.51 -7.01
C GLY A 88 -7.35 -44.26 -6.07
N LYS A 89 -7.01 -44.37 -4.78
CA LYS A 89 -7.83 -45.07 -3.77
C LYS A 89 -9.08 -44.28 -3.41
N PHE A 90 -10.20 -45.00 -3.25
CA PHE A 90 -11.44 -44.42 -2.75
C PHE A 90 -11.57 -44.53 -1.24
N VAL A 91 -11.87 -43.41 -0.58
CA VAL A 91 -12.09 -43.36 0.86
C VAL A 91 -13.42 -42.67 1.17
N THR A 92 -14.03 -43.05 2.28
CA THR A 92 -15.15 -42.29 2.85
C THR A 92 -14.59 -41.38 3.94
N ALA A 93 -14.81 -40.07 3.79
CA ALA A 93 -14.31 -39.05 4.69
C ALA A 93 -15.45 -38.26 5.33
N TYR A 94 -15.32 -37.95 6.61
CA TYR A 94 -16.30 -37.13 7.34
C TYR A 94 -16.14 -35.65 7.05
N ILE A 95 -17.26 -34.97 6.81
CA ILE A 95 -17.36 -33.53 6.60
C ILE A 95 -17.62 -32.88 7.98
N PRO A 96 -16.63 -32.20 8.57
CA PRO A 96 -16.75 -31.73 9.94
C PRO A 96 -17.36 -30.31 10.01
N GLY A 97 -18.04 -29.98 11.11
CA GLY A 97 -18.63 -28.65 11.35
C GLY A 97 -20.08 -28.51 10.84
N GLU A 98 -20.57 -27.27 10.83
CA GLU A 98 -21.94 -26.90 10.42
C GLU A 98 -21.96 -26.52 8.92
N GLY A 99 -23.02 -26.91 8.19
CA GLY A 99 -23.12 -26.68 6.74
C GLY A 99 -21.99 -27.32 5.90
N HIS A 100 -22.02 -27.20 4.57
CA HIS A 100 -20.85 -27.30 3.67
C HIS A 100 -21.26 -26.82 2.27
N ASN A 101 -20.28 -26.41 1.48
CA ASN A 101 -20.46 -26.02 0.08
C ASN A 101 -20.01 -27.12 -0.92
N LEU A 102 -19.62 -28.30 -0.43
CA LEU A 102 -19.10 -29.39 -1.27
C LEU A 102 -20.18 -30.03 -2.14
N SER A 103 -19.84 -30.21 -3.41
CA SER A 103 -20.58 -30.92 -4.45
C SER A 103 -19.76 -32.09 -5.01
N GLU A 104 -20.33 -32.83 -5.95
CA GLU A 104 -19.55 -33.75 -6.80
C GLU A 104 -18.46 -32.96 -7.53
N HIS A 105 -17.32 -33.60 -7.75
CA HIS A 105 -16.10 -33.04 -8.35
C HIS A 105 -15.37 -31.94 -7.55
N SER A 106 -15.86 -31.54 -6.37
CA SER A 106 -15.13 -30.62 -5.49
C SER A 106 -13.77 -31.20 -5.09
N VAL A 107 -12.71 -30.40 -5.21
CA VAL A 107 -11.36 -30.74 -4.78
C VAL A 107 -11.23 -30.48 -3.28
N VAL A 108 -10.73 -31.47 -2.56
CA VAL A 108 -10.63 -31.44 -1.09
C VAL A 108 -9.30 -31.97 -0.59
N LEU A 109 -8.95 -31.57 0.63
CA LEU A 109 -7.81 -32.12 1.35
C LEU A 109 -8.28 -33.08 2.44
N VAL A 110 -7.73 -34.30 2.44
CA VAL A 110 -8.10 -35.38 3.35
C VAL A 110 -6.99 -35.67 4.34
N ARG A 111 -7.33 -35.84 5.61
CA ARG A 111 -6.42 -36.29 6.67
C ARG A 111 -6.94 -37.55 7.38
N GLY A 112 -6.03 -38.25 8.05
CA GLY A 112 -6.35 -39.40 8.89
C GLY A 112 -7.11 -39.02 10.16
N GLY A 113 -7.95 -39.93 10.64
CA GLY A 113 -8.62 -39.81 11.94
C GLY A 113 -9.91 -40.63 11.97
N ARG A 114 -10.03 -41.52 12.95
CA ARG A 114 -11.25 -42.31 13.15
C ARG A 114 -12.37 -41.41 13.67
N VAL A 115 -13.52 -41.47 13.02
CA VAL A 115 -14.75 -40.85 13.52
C VAL A 115 -15.39 -41.81 14.52
N LYS A 116 -15.59 -41.38 15.76
CA LYS A 116 -16.15 -42.23 16.82
C LYS A 116 -17.56 -42.72 16.46
N ASP A 117 -18.35 -41.83 15.87
CA ASP A 117 -19.77 -42.07 15.58
C ASP A 117 -20.03 -42.85 14.28
N LEU A 118 -19.06 -42.93 13.37
CA LEU A 118 -19.26 -43.56 12.06
C LEU A 118 -18.38 -44.80 11.92
N PRO A 119 -18.93 -46.02 12.02
CA PRO A 119 -18.16 -47.23 11.81
C PRO A 119 -17.58 -47.25 10.38
N GLY A 120 -16.32 -47.63 10.23
CA GLY A 120 -15.63 -47.68 8.93
C GLY A 120 -15.06 -46.35 8.43
N VAL A 121 -15.46 -45.20 8.98
CA VAL A 121 -14.94 -43.89 8.54
C VAL A 121 -13.66 -43.52 9.30
N ARG A 122 -12.53 -43.57 8.58
CA ARG A 122 -11.17 -43.36 9.13
C ARG A 122 -10.51 -42.05 8.68
N TYR A 123 -11.24 -41.21 7.96
CA TYR A 123 -10.71 -39.99 7.34
C TYR A 123 -11.62 -38.80 7.60
N HIS A 124 -11.01 -37.61 7.59
CA HIS A 124 -11.70 -36.33 7.72
C HIS A 124 -11.31 -35.41 6.57
N LEU A 125 -12.27 -34.64 6.09
CA LEU A 125 -11.98 -33.48 5.24
C LEU A 125 -11.42 -32.33 6.09
N ILE A 126 -10.51 -31.56 5.50
CA ILE A 126 -9.95 -30.35 6.08
C ILE A 126 -10.68 -29.13 5.48
N ARG A 127 -11.24 -28.28 6.34
CA ARG A 127 -11.86 -27.01 5.93
C ARG A 127 -10.82 -25.93 5.68
N GLY A 128 -11.19 -24.95 4.87
CA GLY A 128 -10.33 -23.82 4.50
C GLY A 128 -9.23 -24.19 3.50
N ALA A 129 -9.35 -25.36 2.85
CA ALA A 129 -8.40 -25.88 1.89
C ALA A 129 -9.13 -26.34 0.62
N TYR A 130 -8.59 -25.96 -0.55
CA TYR A 130 -9.23 -26.15 -1.86
C TYR A 130 -10.67 -25.63 -1.85
N ASP A 131 -11.63 -26.42 -2.37
CA ASP A 131 -13.01 -25.98 -2.54
C ASP A 131 -13.80 -26.05 -1.23
N PHE A 132 -13.24 -26.63 -0.16
CA PHE A 132 -13.97 -26.77 1.10
C PHE A 132 -13.82 -25.52 1.98
N THR A 133 -14.85 -24.69 2.05
CA THR A 133 -14.79 -23.42 2.78
C THR A 133 -14.85 -23.58 4.31
N GLY A 134 -14.29 -22.59 5.01
CA GLY A 134 -14.38 -22.47 6.47
C GLY A 134 -15.82 -22.23 6.94
N VAL A 135 -16.07 -22.41 8.24
CA VAL A 135 -17.38 -22.10 8.83
C VAL A 135 -17.45 -20.59 9.11
N PRO A 136 -18.46 -19.86 8.59
CA PRO A 136 -18.65 -18.44 8.89
C PRO A 136 -18.58 -18.15 10.39
N ASN A 137 -18.06 -16.99 10.78
CA ASN A 137 -17.89 -16.52 12.17
C ASN A 137 -16.88 -17.30 13.03
N ARG A 138 -16.16 -18.29 12.50
CA ARG A 138 -15.05 -18.94 13.22
C ARG A 138 -13.70 -18.36 12.79
N ALA A 139 -13.32 -17.21 13.35
CA ALA A 139 -12.10 -16.49 12.94
C ALA A 139 -10.84 -16.77 13.79
N SER A 140 -10.90 -17.69 14.77
CA SER A 140 -9.76 -18.01 15.65
C SER A 140 -8.70 -18.87 14.94
N SER A 141 -7.42 -18.51 15.08
CA SER A 141 -6.27 -19.19 14.44
C SER A 141 -6.11 -20.65 14.86
N ARG A 142 -6.58 -21.02 16.05
CA ARG A 142 -6.56 -22.40 16.56
C ARG A 142 -7.77 -23.23 16.11
N SER A 143 -8.70 -22.63 15.37
CA SER A 143 -9.90 -23.31 14.91
C SER A 143 -9.61 -24.21 13.71
N LYS A 144 -9.92 -25.50 13.84
CA LYS A 144 -9.94 -26.47 12.73
C LYS A 144 -10.99 -26.14 11.66
N TYR A 145 -11.92 -25.22 11.96
CA TYR A 145 -13.04 -24.83 11.11
C TYR A 145 -12.91 -23.41 10.58
N GLY A 146 -11.75 -22.78 10.79
CA GLY A 146 -11.66 -21.32 10.71
C GLY A 146 -11.80 -20.78 9.29
N THR A 147 -12.37 -19.58 9.18
CA THR A 147 -12.25 -18.73 7.99
C THR A 147 -10.94 -17.95 8.05
N LYS A 148 -10.37 -17.60 6.90
CA LYS A 148 -9.29 -16.62 6.87
C LYS A 148 -9.84 -15.30 7.43
N LYS A 149 -9.17 -14.72 8.43
CA LYS A 149 -9.51 -13.36 8.89
C LYS A 149 -9.37 -12.40 7.70
N PRO A 150 -10.34 -11.50 7.45
CA PRO A 150 -10.11 -10.37 6.54
C PRO A 150 -8.90 -9.60 7.10
N LYS A 151 -7.88 -9.38 6.27
CA LYS A 151 -6.64 -8.74 6.68
C LYS A 151 -6.84 -7.21 6.70
N ILE A 152 -7.54 -6.73 7.72
CA ILE A 152 -7.28 -5.41 8.30
C ILE A 152 -5.99 -5.58 9.11
N GLY A 153 -5.02 -4.66 9.06
CA GLY A 153 -3.63 -4.81 9.51
C GLY A 153 -3.44 -5.91 10.57
N TYR A 154 -2.77 -7.01 10.22
CA TYR A 154 -2.70 -8.25 11.01
C TYR A 154 -2.29 -8.04 12.48
N LYS A 155 -1.51 -6.99 12.76
CA LYS A 155 -1.08 -6.57 14.09
C LYS A 155 -1.78 -5.30 14.57
N SER A 156 -1.92 -4.30 13.70
CA SER A 156 -2.41 -2.97 14.10
C SER A 156 -3.94 -2.84 14.10
N GLY A 157 -4.64 -3.68 13.34
CA GLY A 157 -6.08 -3.50 13.08
C GLY A 157 -6.39 -2.27 12.22
N VAL A 158 -5.39 -1.63 11.62
CA VAL A 158 -5.57 -0.45 10.77
C VAL A 158 -5.96 -0.83 9.34
N LEU A 159 -6.91 -0.12 8.76
CA LEU A 159 -7.27 -0.27 7.35
C LEU A 159 -6.16 0.34 6.48
N GLN A 160 -5.56 -0.51 5.65
CA GLN A 160 -4.46 -0.15 4.77
C GLN A 160 -4.72 -0.70 3.37
N GLY A 161 -4.26 -0.02 2.34
CA GLY A 161 -4.48 -0.43 0.95
C GLY A 161 -3.46 0.15 -0.02
N ALA A 162 -3.32 -0.54 -1.14
CA ALA A 162 -2.55 -0.10 -2.31
C ALA A 162 -3.46 -0.22 -3.54
N PHE A 163 -3.71 0.91 -4.19
CA PHE A 163 -4.55 1.05 -5.36
C PHE A 163 -3.65 1.12 -6.59
N VAL A 164 -3.82 0.19 -7.52
CA VAL A 164 -3.02 0.12 -8.75
C VAL A 164 -3.94 0.40 -9.93
N HIS A 165 -3.66 1.48 -10.66
CA HIS A 165 -4.46 1.86 -11.82
C HIS A 165 -3.90 1.27 -13.12
N ARG A 166 -2.60 1.45 -13.39
CA ARG A 166 -1.96 0.97 -14.61
C ARG A 166 -0.49 0.63 -14.40
N THR A 167 -0.01 -0.45 -15.02
CA THR A 167 1.38 -0.93 -14.96
C THR A 167 2.01 -1.15 -16.34
N CYS A 168 1.44 -0.57 -17.41
CA CYS A 168 1.99 -0.67 -18.78
C CYS A 168 3.43 -0.14 -18.86
N ARG A 169 3.68 1.01 -18.22
CA ARG A 169 4.98 1.70 -18.18
C ARG A 169 5.94 1.16 -17.13
N GLY A 170 5.58 0.13 -16.35
CA GLY A 170 6.41 -0.41 -15.27
C GLY A 170 5.59 -0.73 -14.00
N ALA A 171 6.28 -0.96 -12.88
CA ALA A 171 5.61 -1.10 -11.58
C ALA A 171 4.78 0.14 -11.26
N ALA A 172 3.67 0.00 -10.53
CA ALA A 172 2.89 1.16 -10.12
C ALA A 172 3.68 1.94 -9.06
N ALA A 173 3.83 3.25 -9.22
CA ALA A 173 4.49 4.09 -8.22
C ALA A 173 3.53 5.16 -7.69
N GLY A 174 3.65 5.47 -6.40
CA GLY A 174 2.91 6.54 -5.77
C GLY A 174 3.20 6.68 -4.28
N GLY A 175 2.83 7.82 -3.72
CA GLY A 175 2.94 8.05 -2.28
C GLY A 175 1.90 7.28 -1.46
N THR A 176 2.19 7.03 -0.19
CA THR A 176 1.21 6.50 0.77
C THR A 176 0.61 7.61 1.61
N ARG A 177 -0.69 7.86 1.46
CA ARG A 177 -1.41 8.85 2.25
C ARG A 177 -1.80 8.27 3.60
N ASN A 178 -1.57 9.02 4.67
CA ASN A 178 -2.03 8.69 6.01
C ASN A 178 -3.08 9.72 6.45
N TRP A 179 -4.36 9.36 6.36
CA TRP A 179 -5.48 10.30 6.47
C TRP A 179 -6.72 9.70 7.14
N SER A 180 -7.63 10.53 7.64
CA SER A 180 -8.91 10.10 8.23
C SER A 180 -10.03 10.17 7.20
N TYR A 181 -10.89 9.17 7.16
CA TYR A 181 -12.00 9.09 6.21
C TYR A 181 -13.31 8.81 6.94
N ASP A 182 -14.36 9.54 6.58
CA ASP A 182 -15.67 9.39 7.23
C ASP A 182 -16.37 8.09 6.82
N SER A 183 -16.05 7.58 5.62
CA SER A 183 -16.58 6.32 5.10
C SER A 183 -15.54 5.49 4.35
N ILE A 184 -15.80 4.18 4.23
CA ILE A 184 -15.01 3.29 3.35
C ILE A 184 -15.14 3.71 1.88
N GLU A 185 -16.28 4.29 1.48
CA GLU A 185 -16.46 4.78 0.11
C GLU A 185 -15.47 5.92 -0.19
N ASP A 186 -15.32 6.88 0.71
CA ASP A 186 -14.38 7.99 0.55
C ASP A 186 -12.94 7.49 0.46
N TRP A 187 -12.59 6.50 1.28
CA TRP A 187 -11.30 5.85 1.24
C TRP A 187 -11.01 5.18 -0.11
N PHE A 188 -11.98 4.43 -0.66
CA PHE A 188 -11.86 3.83 -1.99
C PHE A 188 -11.80 4.88 -3.10
N ARG A 189 -12.65 5.89 -3.03
CA ARG A 189 -12.76 6.96 -4.02
C ARG A 189 -11.45 7.75 -4.10
N ASP A 190 -10.85 8.08 -2.96
CA ASP A 190 -9.56 8.78 -2.93
C ASP A 190 -8.44 7.89 -3.51
N GLY A 191 -8.38 6.61 -3.12
CA GLY A 191 -7.39 5.66 -3.64
C GLY A 191 -7.43 5.48 -5.15
N ILE A 192 -8.62 5.33 -5.72
CA ILE A 192 -8.80 5.19 -7.18
C ILE A 192 -8.44 6.50 -7.90
N ARG A 193 -8.93 7.66 -7.41
CA ARG A 193 -8.63 8.96 -8.03
C ARG A 193 -7.12 9.24 -8.05
N LEU A 194 -6.47 9.07 -6.91
CA LEU A 194 -5.04 9.35 -6.78
C LEU A 194 -4.16 8.37 -7.56
N SER A 195 -4.50 7.07 -7.62
CA SER A 195 -3.73 6.10 -8.41
C SER A 195 -3.85 6.36 -9.91
N ARG A 196 -5.02 6.82 -10.38
CA ARG A 196 -5.20 7.30 -11.76
C ARG A 196 -4.39 8.56 -12.03
N ALA A 197 -4.44 9.55 -11.12
CA ALA A 197 -3.63 10.76 -11.24
C ALA A 197 -2.13 10.43 -11.33
N MET A 198 -1.64 9.48 -10.53
CA MET A 198 -0.24 9.03 -10.61
C MET A 198 0.10 8.36 -11.95
N THR A 199 -0.86 7.68 -12.59
CA THR A 199 -0.64 7.11 -13.94
C THR A 199 -0.39 8.22 -14.95
N HIS A 200 -1.25 9.24 -14.93
CA HIS A 200 -1.16 10.36 -15.86
C HIS A 200 0.10 11.19 -15.62
N LYS A 201 0.40 11.47 -14.36
CA LYS A 201 1.60 12.18 -13.92
C LYS A 201 2.87 11.48 -14.39
N ASN A 202 3.03 10.19 -14.08
CA ASN A 202 4.22 9.44 -14.50
C ASN A 202 4.32 9.35 -16.04
N ALA A 203 3.19 9.25 -16.74
CA ALA A 203 3.19 9.18 -18.21
C ALA A 203 3.55 10.53 -18.87
N LEU A 204 3.02 11.65 -18.37
CA LEU A 204 3.33 12.99 -18.87
C LEU A 204 4.80 13.35 -18.61
N ALA A 205 5.30 13.00 -17.43
CA ALA A 205 6.70 13.12 -17.06
C ALA A 205 7.60 12.07 -17.75
N GLU A 206 7.07 11.25 -18.67
CA GLU A 206 7.81 10.19 -19.37
C GLU A 206 8.55 9.19 -18.48
N LEU A 207 8.18 9.10 -17.21
CA LEU A 207 8.76 8.16 -16.28
C LEU A 207 8.30 6.74 -16.65
N TRP A 208 9.21 5.78 -16.49
CA TRP A 208 8.91 4.35 -16.65
C TRP A 208 8.31 3.75 -15.38
N TRP A 209 7.28 4.44 -14.88
CA TRP A 209 6.46 4.00 -13.75
C TRP A 209 4.99 3.95 -14.20
N GLY A 210 4.29 2.92 -13.74
CA GLY A 210 2.83 2.91 -13.72
C GLY A 210 2.27 3.84 -12.63
N GLY A 211 0.96 3.91 -12.49
CA GLY A 211 0.34 4.70 -11.42
C GLY A 211 -0.28 3.86 -10.32
N GLY A 212 0.11 4.16 -9.09
CA GLY A 212 -0.49 3.58 -7.89
C GLY A 212 -0.66 4.59 -6.77
N LYS A 213 -1.33 4.19 -5.70
CA LYS A 213 -1.45 4.99 -4.49
C LYS A 213 -1.61 4.11 -3.26
N GLY A 214 -0.92 4.45 -2.19
CA GLY A 214 -1.08 3.83 -0.89
C GLY A 214 -2.01 4.66 -0.01
N ILE A 215 -2.85 4.02 0.79
CA ILE A 215 -3.64 4.71 1.81
C ILE A 215 -3.64 3.91 3.11
N ILE A 216 -3.35 4.60 4.22
CA ILE A 216 -3.49 4.15 5.59
C ILE A 216 -4.57 5.04 6.24
N ALA A 217 -5.67 4.43 6.71
CA ALA A 217 -6.77 5.16 7.32
C ALA A 217 -6.52 5.35 8.83
N ARG A 218 -6.36 6.59 9.29
CA ARG A 218 -6.03 6.92 10.69
C ARG A 218 -7.15 6.55 11.67
N ASN A 219 -8.41 6.66 11.25
CA ASN A 219 -9.58 6.51 12.12
C ASN A 219 -10.29 5.14 12.02
N SER A 220 -9.62 4.08 11.57
CA SER A 220 -10.26 2.78 11.33
C SER A 220 -10.56 1.95 12.60
N GLY A 221 -10.60 2.57 13.78
CA GLY A 221 -11.15 1.98 15.00
C GLY A 221 -10.19 1.14 15.86
N VAL A 222 -8.87 1.18 15.63
CA VAL A 222 -7.90 0.53 16.53
C VAL A 222 -6.60 1.36 16.63
N ALA A 223 -6.42 2.06 17.75
CA ALA A 223 -5.12 2.51 18.28
C ALA A 223 -4.21 3.43 17.43
N PHE A 224 -4.70 4.09 16.37
CA PHE A 224 -3.88 4.99 15.55
C PHE A 224 -4.48 6.39 15.36
N GLU A 225 -4.85 7.03 16.47
CA GLU A 225 -5.26 8.44 16.48
C GLU A 225 -4.06 9.39 16.55
N GLU A 226 -4.31 10.70 16.55
CA GLU A 226 -3.28 11.75 16.60
C GLU A 226 -2.36 11.65 17.82
N GLU A 227 -2.84 11.00 18.89
CA GLU A 227 -2.15 10.74 20.16
C GLU A 227 -1.46 9.37 20.23
N ALA A 228 -1.42 8.60 19.12
CA ALA A 228 -0.77 7.30 19.11
C ALA A 228 0.72 7.41 19.46
N SER A 229 1.19 6.52 20.34
CA SER A 229 2.60 6.47 20.72
C SER A 229 3.50 6.25 19.50
N SER A 230 4.74 6.74 19.56
CA SER A 230 5.75 6.54 18.51
C SER A 230 5.93 5.07 18.13
N LEU A 231 5.80 4.16 19.10
CA LEU A 231 5.90 2.72 18.90
C LEU A 231 4.68 2.15 18.14
N GLN A 232 3.46 2.57 18.48
CA GLN A 232 2.26 2.17 17.74
C GLN A 232 2.32 2.66 16.29
N ARG A 233 2.75 3.91 16.08
CA ARG A 233 2.96 4.47 14.74
C ARG A 233 3.93 3.62 13.95
N ARG A 234 5.11 3.34 14.52
CA ARG A 234 6.12 2.51 13.87
C ARG A 234 5.57 1.14 13.49
N LEU A 235 4.81 0.48 14.37
CA LEU A 235 4.21 -0.83 14.09
C LEU A 235 3.26 -0.80 12.89
N VAL A 236 2.43 0.24 12.75
CA VAL A 236 1.51 0.43 11.61
C VAL A 236 2.29 0.51 10.30
N PHE A 237 3.36 1.29 10.26
CA PHE A 237 4.16 1.49 9.04
C PHE A 237 5.08 0.30 8.72
N GLU A 238 5.63 -0.40 9.72
CA GLU A 238 6.31 -1.69 9.51
C GLU A 238 5.34 -2.74 8.94
N GLU A 239 4.12 -2.81 9.46
CA GLU A 239 3.08 -3.68 8.92
C GLU A 239 2.73 -3.32 7.48
N TYR A 240 2.59 -2.04 7.18
CA TYR A 240 2.37 -1.57 5.82
C TYR A 240 3.52 -1.98 4.89
N GLY A 241 4.79 -1.82 5.32
CA GLY A 241 5.94 -2.31 4.57
C GLY A 241 5.87 -3.83 4.28
N SER A 242 5.43 -4.62 5.26
CA SER A 242 5.22 -6.07 5.08
C SER A 242 4.10 -6.36 4.08
N PHE A 243 3.02 -5.57 4.10
CA PHE A 243 1.95 -5.62 3.09
C PHE A 243 2.47 -5.28 1.70
N ILE A 244 3.25 -4.21 1.53
CA ILE A 244 3.87 -3.84 0.25
C ILE A 244 4.77 -4.96 -0.28
N SER A 245 5.63 -5.56 0.56
CA SER A 245 6.44 -6.72 0.17
C SER A 245 5.58 -7.88 -0.36
N SER A 246 4.39 -8.10 0.20
CA SER A 246 3.47 -9.14 -0.26
C SER A 246 2.90 -8.90 -1.66
N LEU A 247 2.95 -7.65 -2.16
CA LEU A 247 2.56 -7.27 -3.52
C LEU A 247 3.65 -7.54 -4.55
N LYS A 248 4.82 -8.04 -4.13
CA LYS A 248 5.91 -8.51 -5.01
C LYS A 248 6.32 -7.52 -6.10
N GLY A 249 6.40 -6.24 -5.75
CA GLY A 249 6.83 -5.18 -6.66
C GLY A 249 5.75 -4.67 -7.63
N CYS A 250 4.50 -5.12 -7.52
CA CYS A 250 3.39 -4.52 -8.28
C CYS A 250 3.17 -3.04 -7.94
N TYR A 251 3.54 -2.63 -6.72
CA TYR A 251 3.46 -1.26 -6.24
C TYR A 251 4.71 -0.87 -5.46
N VAL A 252 5.26 0.31 -5.75
CA VAL A 252 6.38 0.96 -5.07
C VAL A 252 5.84 2.21 -4.37
N THR A 253 5.98 2.25 -3.04
CA THR A 253 5.45 3.35 -2.23
C THR A 253 6.45 4.49 -2.09
N ALA A 254 5.95 5.70 -1.83
CA ALA A 254 6.72 6.89 -1.49
C ALA A 254 6.08 7.61 -0.28
N LYS A 255 6.72 8.70 0.18
CA LYS A 255 6.16 9.59 1.21
C LYS A 255 4.99 10.40 0.63
N ASP A 256 3.94 10.64 1.41
CA ASP A 256 2.84 11.55 1.07
C ASP A 256 2.27 12.23 2.33
N VAL A 257 1.19 13.01 2.16
CA VAL A 257 0.45 13.70 3.22
C VAL A 257 0.19 12.78 4.42
N GLY A 258 0.52 13.30 5.60
CA GLY A 258 0.33 12.63 6.89
C GLY A 258 1.43 11.64 7.28
N MET A 259 2.47 11.49 6.44
CA MET A 259 3.68 10.70 6.75
C MET A 259 4.85 11.56 7.22
N LYS A 260 5.70 10.97 8.05
CA LYS A 260 6.98 11.48 8.53
C LYS A 260 8.14 10.67 7.95
N ASP A 261 9.37 11.14 8.12
CA ASP A 261 10.54 10.42 7.60
C ASP A 261 10.76 9.10 8.35
N GLU A 262 10.46 9.06 9.65
CA GLU A 262 10.54 7.86 10.48
C GLU A 262 9.55 6.77 10.01
N ASP A 263 8.43 7.16 9.39
CA ASP A 263 7.47 6.22 8.83
C ASP A 263 8.03 5.54 7.58
N MET A 264 8.77 6.29 6.75
CA MET A 264 9.44 5.74 5.57
C MET A 264 10.56 4.77 5.99
N GLU A 265 11.29 5.07 7.07
CA GLU A 265 12.26 4.17 7.65
C GLU A 265 11.60 2.87 8.18
N ALA A 266 10.45 3.01 8.85
CA ALA A 266 9.67 1.87 9.33
C ALA A 266 9.20 0.96 8.16
N ILE A 267 8.67 1.55 7.09
CA ILE A 267 8.31 0.82 5.86
C ILE A 267 9.55 0.13 5.27
N PHE A 268 10.65 0.86 5.09
CA PHE A 268 11.88 0.36 4.48
C PHE A 268 12.51 -0.81 5.26
N SER A 269 12.30 -0.86 6.58
CA SER A 269 12.73 -1.99 7.40
C SER A 269 12.10 -3.33 6.99
N LYS A 270 10.95 -3.31 6.28
CA LYS A 270 10.22 -4.51 5.84
C LYS A 270 10.09 -4.67 4.33
N THR A 271 10.41 -3.65 3.53
CA THR A 271 10.33 -3.71 2.06
C THR A 271 11.43 -2.92 1.36
N ARG A 272 11.79 -3.37 0.15
CA ARG A 272 12.62 -2.61 -0.79
C ARG A 272 11.79 -1.87 -1.85
N PHE A 273 10.49 -2.13 -1.93
CA PHE A 273 9.58 -1.45 -2.85
C PHE A 273 9.11 -0.11 -2.27
N THR A 274 10.07 0.75 -1.92
CA THR A 274 9.81 2.08 -1.39
C THR A 274 10.87 3.08 -1.88
N THR A 275 10.46 4.32 -2.15
CA THR A 275 11.34 5.47 -2.40
C THR A 275 11.23 6.48 -1.25
N CYS A 276 11.83 7.67 -1.37
CA CYS A 276 11.84 8.71 -0.33
C CYS A 276 12.41 8.25 1.01
N ILE A 277 13.29 7.24 0.98
CA ILE A 277 14.08 6.83 2.14
C ILE A 277 15.15 7.90 2.42
N SER A 278 15.59 7.99 3.68
CA SER A 278 16.59 8.98 4.10
C SER A 278 17.92 8.79 3.33
N PRO A 279 18.63 9.89 2.99
CA PRO A 279 19.95 9.82 2.34
C PRO A 279 20.97 8.96 3.08
N GLN A 280 20.88 8.89 4.42
CA GLN A 280 21.74 8.03 5.24
C GLN A 280 21.63 6.53 4.90
N TYR A 281 20.53 6.12 4.28
CA TYR A 281 20.29 4.75 3.81
C TYR A 281 20.38 4.62 2.28
N GLY A 282 20.98 5.60 1.60
CA GLY A 282 21.11 5.63 0.13
C GLY A 282 19.86 6.11 -0.60
N GLY A 283 18.97 6.80 0.10
CA GLY A 283 17.71 7.30 -0.44
C GLY A 283 17.75 8.73 -0.98
N SER A 284 16.68 9.13 -1.68
CA SER A 284 16.52 10.49 -2.22
C SER A 284 16.00 11.51 -1.19
N GLY A 285 15.59 11.07 0.00
CA GLY A 285 14.97 11.93 1.01
C GLY A 285 13.63 12.52 0.58
N ASN A 286 13.30 13.66 1.20
CA ASN A 286 12.02 14.36 1.04
C ASN A 286 11.93 15.03 -0.36
N PRO A 287 10.92 14.70 -1.19
CA PRO A 287 10.80 15.23 -2.55
C PRO A 287 10.22 16.65 -2.63
N SER A 288 10.00 17.32 -1.51
CA SER A 288 9.29 18.61 -1.48
C SER A 288 10.05 19.74 -2.18
N LEU A 289 11.38 19.77 -2.08
CA LEU A 289 12.23 20.77 -2.73
C LEU A 289 12.11 20.72 -4.27
N PRO A 290 12.35 19.58 -4.95
CA PRO A 290 12.14 19.50 -6.40
C PRO A 290 10.68 19.74 -6.78
N THR A 291 9.71 19.29 -5.96
CA THR A 291 8.28 19.57 -6.21
C THR A 291 8.01 21.09 -6.26
N ALA A 292 8.51 21.85 -5.29
CA ALA A 292 8.33 23.30 -5.25
C ALA A 292 8.98 24.01 -6.46
N ARG A 293 10.18 23.57 -6.88
CA ARG A 293 10.80 24.10 -8.10
C ARG A 293 9.93 23.86 -9.34
N GLY A 294 9.26 22.71 -9.42
CA GLY A 294 8.35 22.37 -10.52
C GLY A 294 7.18 23.33 -10.62
N VAL A 295 6.54 23.64 -9.49
CA VAL A 295 5.47 24.63 -9.42
C VAL A 295 5.95 25.99 -9.91
N VAL A 296 7.17 26.42 -9.56
CA VAL A 296 7.73 27.69 -10.06
C VAL A 296 7.92 27.67 -11.58
N ARG A 297 8.41 26.57 -12.17
CA ARG A 297 8.53 26.46 -13.64
C ARG A 297 7.18 26.45 -14.34
N ALA A 298 6.20 25.80 -13.74
CA ALA A 298 4.83 25.81 -14.21
C ALA A 298 4.23 27.23 -14.17
N LEU A 299 4.45 27.97 -13.09
CA LEU A 299 4.08 29.39 -12.99
C LEU A 299 4.76 30.24 -14.08
N GLU A 300 6.08 30.10 -14.28
CA GLU A 300 6.79 30.81 -15.35
C GLU A 300 6.22 30.51 -16.75
N ALA A 301 5.86 29.25 -17.02
CA ALA A 301 5.20 28.86 -18.27
C ALA A 301 3.80 29.49 -18.40
N ALA A 302 3.03 29.54 -17.30
CA ALA A 302 1.71 30.18 -17.25
C ALA A 302 1.80 31.68 -17.56
N PHE A 303 2.71 32.37 -16.88
CA PHE A 303 2.96 33.80 -17.06
C PHE A 303 3.41 34.09 -18.49
N SER A 304 4.34 33.29 -19.02
CA SER A 304 4.81 33.40 -20.40
C SER A 304 3.67 33.22 -21.40
N HIS A 305 2.77 32.26 -21.17
CA HIS A 305 1.57 32.07 -22.00
C HIS A 305 0.62 33.29 -21.99
N LEU A 306 0.56 34.02 -20.87
CA LEU A 306 -0.19 35.27 -20.74
C LEU A 306 0.59 36.52 -21.20
N GLY A 307 1.78 36.35 -21.76
CA GLY A 307 2.61 37.44 -22.31
C GLY A 307 3.53 38.12 -21.29
N ARG A 308 3.80 37.49 -20.14
CA ARG A 308 4.70 38.00 -19.10
C ARG A 308 5.93 37.10 -18.97
N GLU A 309 7.12 37.65 -19.19
CA GLU A 309 8.36 36.86 -19.32
C GLU A 309 8.96 36.39 -17.98
N SER A 310 8.58 37.01 -16.86
CA SER A 310 9.11 36.67 -15.53
C SER A 310 8.05 36.79 -14.42
N LEU A 311 8.35 36.21 -13.26
CA LEU A 311 7.54 36.36 -12.04
C LEU A 311 7.89 37.64 -11.25
N GLU A 312 8.88 38.43 -11.71
CA GLU A 312 9.30 39.65 -11.02
C GLU A 312 8.16 40.68 -11.02
N GLY A 313 7.88 41.27 -9.86
CA GLY A 313 6.77 42.20 -9.70
C GLY A 313 5.39 41.53 -9.61
N ALA A 314 5.31 40.20 -9.47
CA ALA A 314 4.02 39.51 -9.44
C ALA A 314 3.40 39.53 -8.03
N THR A 315 2.09 39.30 -7.95
CA THR A 315 1.40 39.02 -6.68
C THR A 315 0.89 37.57 -6.68
N ILE A 316 1.23 36.79 -5.65
CA ILE A 316 0.92 35.36 -5.62
C ILE A 316 0.39 34.94 -4.25
N ALA A 317 -0.76 34.25 -4.23
CA ALA A 317 -1.28 33.65 -3.00
C ALA A 317 -0.92 32.16 -2.90
N VAL A 318 -0.51 31.67 -1.73
CA VAL A 318 -0.08 30.29 -1.47
C VAL A 318 -0.93 29.67 -0.36
N GLN A 319 -1.76 28.68 -0.70
CA GLN A 319 -2.58 27.96 0.28
C GLN A 319 -1.81 26.76 0.83
N GLY A 320 -1.46 26.77 2.12
CA GLY A 320 -0.70 25.72 2.79
C GLY A 320 0.80 25.93 2.70
N VAL A 321 1.46 26.06 3.86
CA VAL A 321 2.92 26.26 4.01
C VAL A 321 3.60 25.05 4.63
N GLY A 322 3.10 23.85 4.28
CA GLY A 322 3.82 22.61 4.52
C GLY A 322 5.14 22.54 3.74
N ASN A 323 5.77 21.36 3.70
CA ASN A 323 7.10 21.21 3.10
C ASN A 323 7.21 21.79 1.67
N VAL A 324 6.20 21.60 0.81
CA VAL A 324 6.23 22.17 -0.55
C VAL A 324 5.96 23.68 -0.53
N GLY A 325 4.94 24.13 0.19
CA GLY A 325 4.57 25.55 0.26
C GLY A 325 5.69 26.43 0.82
N TYR A 326 6.40 25.97 1.85
CA TYR A 326 7.59 26.65 2.39
C TYR A 326 8.66 26.87 1.32
N ASN A 327 9.08 25.80 0.64
CA ASN A 327 10.09 25.88 -0.42
C ASN A 327 9.61 26.73 -1.61
N LEU A 328 8.31 26.68 -1.92
CA LEU A 328 7.71 27.53 -2.95
C LEU A 328 7.88 29.01 -2.60
N ILE A 329 7.52 29.42 -1.39
CA ILE A 329 7.67 30.81 -0.92
C ILE A 329 9.13 31.27 -1.04
N GLN A 330 10.09 30.42 -0.67
CA GLN A 330 11.51 30.71 -0.83
C GLN A 330 11.89 30.95 -2.30
N PHE A 331 11.47 30.07 -3.23
CA PHE A 331 11.77 30.26 -4.65
C PHE A 331 11.04 31.47 -5.26
N LEU A 332 9.81 31.77 -4.83
CA LEU A 332 9.09 32.96 -5.28
C LEU A 332 9.81 34.25 -4.85
N ARG A 333 10.38 34.26 -3.64
CA ARG A 333 11.25 35.34 -3.15
C ARG A 333 12.51 35.48 -4.00
N GLU A 334 13.19 34.38 -4.32
CA GLU A 334 14.36 34.39 -5.23
C GLU A 334 14.00 34.92 -6.63
N LYS A 335 12.75 34.74 -7.05
CA LYS A 335 12.19 35.23 -8.32
C LYS A 335 11.66 36.67 -8.26
N ARG A 336 11.84 37.37 -7.13
CA ARG A 336 11.44 38.78 -6.92
C ARG A 336 9.95 39.05 -7.13
N VAL A 337 9.12 38.13 -6.69
CA VAL A 337 7.67 38.34 -6.57
C VAL A 337 7.42 39.49 -5.58
N GLU A 338 6.58 40.45 -5.95
CA GLU A 338 6.35 41.69 -5.19
C GLU A 338 5.49 41.48 -3.94
N HIS A 339 4.48 40.62 -4.02
CA HIS A 339 3.63 40.33 -2.87
C HIS A 339 3.28 38.85 -2.79
N ILE A 340 3.57 38.22 -1.65
CA ILE A 340 3.22 36.83 -1.39
C ILE A 340 2.25 36.80 -0.21
N ILE A 341 1.04 36.27 -0.42
CA ILE A 341 0.06 36.03 0.65
C ILE A 341 0.05 34.52 0.91
N ALA A 342 0.39 34.07 2.11
CA ALA A 342 0.45 32.65 2.43
C ALA A 342 -0.44 32.30 3.64
N CYS A 343 -1.09 31.15 3.62
CA CYS A 343 -1.86 30.68 4.78
C CYS A 343 -1.58 29.23 5.19
N ASP A 344 -1.83 28.93 6.46
CA ASP A 344 -1.89 27.57 7.01
C ASP A 344 -2.92 27.48 8.11
N ILE A 345 -3.31 26.25 8.42
CA ILE A 345 -4.14 25.95 9.60
C ILE A 345 -3.31 25.81 10.87
N ASP A 346 -1.99 25.61 10.74
CA ASP A 346 -1.07 25.40 11.85
C ASP A 346 -0.46 26.73 12.34
N PRO A 347 -0.84 27.22 13.54
CA PRO A 347 -0.34 28.48 14.06
C PRO A 347 1.17 28.46 14.34
N GLN A 348 1.75 27.30 14.65
CA GLN A 348 3.17 27.20 14.92
C GLN A 348 3.99 27.43 13.65
N LYS A 349 3.57 26.85 12.53
CA LYS A 349 4.24 27.07 11.23
C LYS A 349 4.20 28.54 10.82
N ILE A 350 3.06 29.20 10.98
CA ILE A 350 2.93 30.62 10.67
C ILE A 350 3.94 31.44 11.50
N GLN A 351 3.99 31.21 12.81
CA GLN A 351 4.95 31.89 13.69
C GLN A 351 6.42 31.65 13.30
N ASP A 352 6.77 30.41 12.95
CA ASP A 352 8.13 30.05 12.59
C ASP A 352 8.55 30.73 11.28
N LEU A 353 7.64 30.80 10.31
CA LEU A 353 7.86 31.50 9.04
C LEU A 353 7.94 33.02 9.20
N GLU A 354 7.09 33.61 10.03
CA GLU A 354 7.18 35.05 10.35
C GLU A 354 8.54 35.40 10.95
N LYS A 355 9.08 34.55 11.83
CA LYS A 355 10.42 34.75 12.42
C LYS A 355 11.55 34.57 11.41
N GLU A 356 11.41 33.64 10.48
CA GLU A 356 12.43 33.32 9.48
C GLU A 356 12.45 34.35 8.35
N PHE A 357 11.29 34.65 7.76
CA PHE A 357 11.15 35.57 6.64
C PHE A 357 11.05 37.04 7.07
N GLY A 358 10.67 37.32 8.32
CA GLY A 358 10.64 38.69 8.87
C GLY A 358 12.03 39.29 9.20
N LYS A 359 13.11 38.49 9.12
CA LYS A 359 14.48 38.95 9.33
C LYS A 359 15.13 39.34 8.00
N GLY A 360 15.26 40.64 7.75
CA GLY A 360 16.10 41.21 6.69
C GLY A 360 15.40 42.21 5.77
N PHE A 361 16.17 43.11 5.18
CA PHE A 361 15.70 44.08 4.18
C PHE A 361 15.73 43.42 2.80
N GLN A 362 14.59 43.00 2.25
CA GLN A 362 14.54 42.35 0.94
C GLN A 362 13.28 42.70 0.14
N SER A 363 13.42 42.61 -1.19
CA SER A 363 12.37 42.89 -2.18
C SER A 363 11.16 41.97 -1.98
N GLY A 364 9.96 42.56 -1.99
CA GLY A 364 8.68 41.86 -1.90
C GLY A 364 8.11 41.74 -0.48
N LYS A 365 6.81 42.03 -0.32
CA LYS A 365 6.08 41.89 0.94
C LYS A 365 5.57 40.46 1.09
N ILE A 366 5.77 39.83 2.24
CA ILE A 366 5.19 38.51 2.55
C ILE A 366 4.20 38.69 3.70
N GLU A 367 2.97 38.25 3.49
CA GLU A 367 1.89 38.24 4.47
C GLU A 367 1.53 36.80 4.83
N PHE A 368 1.63 36.44 6.11
CA PHE A 368 1.21 35.13 6.61
C PHE A 368 -0.13 35.24 7.32
N ARG A 369 -1.07 34.33 7.03
CA ARG A 369 -2.41 34.29 7.62
C ARG A 369 -2.71 32.93 8.23
N LEU A 370 -3.17 32.94 9.48
CA LEU A 370 -3.78 31.75 10.08
C LEU A 370 -5.19 31.55 9.49
N THR A 371 -5.50 30.35 9.02
CA THR A 371 -6.81 29.99 8.47
C THR A 371 -7.42 28.79 9.19
N LYS A 372 -8.69 28.49 8.90
CA LYS A 372 -9.41 27.34 9.47
C LYS A 372 -9.42 26.18 8.48
N ARG A 373 -9.65 24.96 8.98
CA ARG A 373 -9.84 23.80 8.10
C ARG A 373 -11.03 24.06 7.17
N ASN A 374 -10.87 23.74 5.88
CA ASN A 374 -11.85 23.97 4.81
C ASN A 374 -12.14 25.43 4.45
N ASP A 375 -11.35 26.38 4.96
CA ASP A 375 -11.42 27.77 4.51
C ASP A 375 -10.62 27.94 3.20
N ASN A 376 -11.33 28.35 2.15
CA ASN A 376 -10.82 28.54 0.80
C ASN A 376 -10.70 30.03 0.43
N SER A 377 -10.86 30.95 1.39
CA SER A 377 -10.84 32.40 1.15
C SER A 377 -9.59 32.91 0.44
N ILE A 378 -8.42 32.30 0.71
CA ILE A 378 -7.16 32.66 0.05
C ILE A 378 -7.18 32.46 -1.47
N LEU A 379 -8.07 31.59 -1.99
CA LEU A 379 -8.21 31.39 -3.43
C LEU A 379 -8.90 32.58 -4.12
N PHE A 380 -9.52 33.47 -3.35
CA PHE A 380 -10.34 34.60 -3.83
C PHE A 380 -9.59 35.94 -3.75
N GLU A 381 -8.33 35.90 -3.33
CA GLU A 381 -7.45 37.07 -3.31
C GLU A 381 -7.30 37.65 -4.72
N ASP A 382 -7.21 38.98 -4.78
CA ASP A 382 -6.97 39.70 -6.04
C ASP A 382 -5.47 39.73 -6.31
N VAL A 383 -4.97 38.64 -6.89
CA VAL A 383 -3.55 38.39 -7.16
C VAL A 383 -3.36 37.86 -8.58
N ASP A 384 -2.14 37.94 -9.11
CA ASP A 384 -1.83 37.41 -10.46
C ASP A 384 -2.03 35.89 -10.54
N ALA A 385 -1.63 35.17 -9.49
CA ALA A 385 -1.76 33.71 -9.41
C ALA A 385 -2.08 33.20 -7.99
N VAL A 386 -2.84 32.11 -7.92
CA VAL A 386 -3.03 31.34 -6.68
C VAL A 386 -2.35 29.97 -6.80
N SER A 387 -1.69 29.54 -5.74
CA SER A 387 -0.90 28.32 -5.66
C SER A 387 -1.38 27.40 -4.54
N PRO A 388 -2.35 26.51 -4.82
CA PRO A 388 -2.81 25.56 -3.83
C PRO A 388 -1.79 24.47 -3.51
N CYS A 389 -1.32 24.42 -2.26
CA CYS A 389 -0.29 23.50 -1.78
C CYS A 389 -0.71 22.69 -0.53
N GLY A 390 -1.94 22.88 -0.06
CA GLY A 390 -2.50 22.22 1.12
C GLY A 390 -3.24 20.92 0.81
N VAL A 391 -4.53 21.03 0.50
CA VAL A 391 -5.44 19.89 0.26
C VAL A 391 -6.05 19.95 -1.15
N GLY A 392 -6.45 18.80 -1.68
CA GLY A 392 -7.19 18.72 -2.94
C GLY A 392 -8.68 19.00 -2.77
N ASN A 393 -9.44 18.94 -3.87
CA ASN A 393 -10.90 19.15 -3.90
C ASN A 393 -11.34 20.55 -3.41
N ILE A 394 -10.59 21.57 -3.80
CA ILE A 394 -10.79 22.97 -3.40
C ILE A 394 -11.33 23.83 -4.54
N LEU A 395 -11.15 23.40 -5.80
CA LEU A 395 -11.67 24.05 -6.99
C LEU A 395 -12.97 23.36 -7.37
N THR A 396 -14.09 23.97 -7.01
CA THR A 396 -15.43 23.43 -7.20
C THR A 396 -16.33 24.47 -7.85
N SER A 397 -17.51 24.05 -8.28
CA SER A 397 -18.53 24.96 -8.81
C SER A 397 -18.94 26.07 -7.83
N GLN A 398 -18.66 25.93 -6.53
CA GLN A 398 -18.91 26.96 -5.52
C GLN A 398 -17.72 27.91 -5.33
N THR A 399 -16.48 27.44 -5.45
CA THR A 399 -15.29 28.26 -5.18
C THR A 399 -14.81 28.99 -6.42
N ILE A 400 -14.84 28.33 -7.58
CA ILE A 400 -14.34 28.89 -8.85
C ILE A 400 -14.93 30.27 -9.17
N PRO A 401 -16.24 30.53 -9.00
CA PRO A 401 -16.80 31.84 -9.33
C PRO A 401 -16.24 33.02 -8.54
N ASN A 402 -15.57 32.77 -7.41
CA ASN A 402 -15.00 33.79 -6.55
C ASN A 402 -13.50 33.99 -6.79
N ILE A 403 -12.86 33.19 -7.65
CA ILE A 403 -11.43 33.30 -7.97
C ILE A 403 -11.23 34.51 -8.90
N LYS A 404 -10.37 35.44 -8.47
CA LYS A 404 -10.06 36.66 -9.23
C LYS A 404 -8.78 36.53 -10.05
N SER A 405 -7.86 35.68 -9.62
CA SER A 405 -6.59 35.46 -10.29
C SER A 405 -6.76 34.83 -11.67
N LYS A 406 -5.88 35.21 -12.60
CA LYS A 406 -5.86 34.63 -13.95
C LYS A 406 -5.17 33.26 -14.02
N ILE A 407 -4.40 32.89 -13.00
CA ILE A 407 -3.63 31.64 -12.97
C ILE A 407 -3.93 30.86 -11.67
N VAL A 408 -4.19 29.56 -11.82
CA VAL A 408 -4.24 28.60 -10.72
C VAL A 408 -3.19 27.52 -10.98
N CYS A 409 -2.12 27.49 -10.17
CA CYS A 409 -1.00 26.57 -10.36
C CYS A 409 -0.40 26.20 -8.99
N GLY A 410 -0.60 24.96 -8.55
CA GLY A 410 -0.19 24.51 -7.22
C GLY A 410 0.24 23.05 -7.18
N ALA A 411 0.70 22.60 -6.01
CA ALA A 411 1.17 21.23 -5.78
C ALA A 411 0.12 20.30 -5.15
N ALA A 412 -1.04 20.83 -4.75
CA ALA A 412 -2.08 20.05 -4.09
C ALA A 412 -2.66 19.00 -5.04
N ASN A 413 -2.52 17.71 -4.71
CA ASN A 413 -3.05 16.64 -5.58
C ASN A 413 -4.58 16.71 -5.71
N ASN A 414 -5.11 16.57 -6.92
CA ASN A 414 -6.55 16.52 -7.22
C ASN A 414 -7.30 17.82 -6.82
N GLN A 415 -6.81 18.98 -7.24
CA GLN A 415 -7.39 20.30 -6.90
C GLN A 415 -8.86 20.44 -7.30
N LEU A 416 -9.23 19.92 -8.48
CA LEU A 416 -10.61 19.94 -9.01
C LEU A 416 -11.51 18.94 -8.27
N GLY A 417 -12.71 19.38 -7.89
CA GLY A 417 -13.70 18.51 -7.26
C GLY A 417 -14.35 17.54 -8.24
N ASP A 418 -14.96 18.09 -9.29
CA ASP A 418 -15.37 17.36 -10.48
C ASP A 418 -14.47 17.78 -11.67
N PRO A 419 -13.48 16.96 -12.04
CA PRO A 419 -12.56 17.31 -13.11
C PRO A 419 -13.20 17.59 -14.47
N ALA A 420 -14.37 17.01 -14.77
CA ALA A 420 -15.02 17.22 -16.07
C ALA A 420 -15.83 18.53 -16.10
N LYS A 421 -16.39 18.93 -14.96
CA LYS A 421 -17.25 20.10 -14.84
C LYS A 421 -16.45 21.35 -14.46
N ASP A 422 -15.63 21.25 -13.42
CA ASP A 422 -14.98 22.40 -12.78
C ASP A 422 -13.86 22.99 -13.66
N ASP A 423 -13.17 22.15 -14.41
CA ASP A 423 -12.19 22.60 -15.41
C ASP A 423 -12.80 23.43 -16.55
N LYS A 424 -13.98 23.02 -17.04
CA LYS A 424 -14.73 23.82 -18.03
C LYS A 424 -15.21 25.15 -17.46
N LEU A 425 -15.50 25.18 -16.16
CA LEU A 425 -15.88 26.42 -15.47
C LEU A 425 -14.69 27.38 -15.37
N LEU A 426 -13.51 26.88 -14.99
CA LEU A 426 -12.26 27.67 -14.99
C LEU A 426 -11.96 28.25 -16.37
N ALA A 427 -12.05 27.43 -17.42
CA ALA A 427 -11.81 27.88 -18.78
C ALA A 427 -12.81 28.97 -19.24
N ARG A 428 -14.09 28.85 -18.87
CA ARG A 428 -15.12 29.87 -19.18
C ARG A 428 -14.87 31.21 -18.48
N GLN A 429 -14.22 31.19 -17.32
CA GLN A 429 -13.86 32.39 -16.58
C GLN A 429 -12.51 32.97 -17.02
N GLY A 430 -11.87 32.39 -18.03
CA GLY A 430 -10.56 32.84 -18.50
C GLY A 430 -9.43 32.55 -17.51
N ILE A 431 -9.62 31.61 -16.59
CA ILE A 431 -8.63 31.22 -15.60
C ILE A 431 -7.76 30.11 -16.21
N THR A 432 -6.45 30.35 -16.27
CA THR A 432 -5.45 29.38 -16.71
C THR A 432 -5.15 28.42 -15.56
N TYR A 433 -5.67 27.20 -15.67
CA TYR A 433 -5.42 26.12 -14.70
C TYR A 433 -4.27 25.22 -15.18
N ILE A 434 -3.30 25.00 -14.30
CA ILE A 434 -2.18 24.08 -14.55
C ILE A 434 -2.34 22.82 -13.69
N PRO A 435 -2.36 21.62 -14.30
CA PRO A 435 -2.44 20.35 -13.58
C PRO A 435 -1.15 20.02 -12.80
N ASP A 436 -1.27 19.25 -11.72
CA ASP A 436 -0.16 18.95 -10.80
C ASP A 436 0.97 18.11 -11.46
N ASP A 437 2.22 18.58 -11.44
CA ASP A 437 3.42 17.80 -11.82
C ASP A 437 4.62 17.99 -10.85
N PRO A 438 4.99 16.97 -10.05
CA PRO A 438 5.98 17.09 -8.99
C PRO A 438 7.34 16.34 -9.20
N PHE A 439 7.75 15.88 -10.39
CA PHE A 439 8.99 15.06 -10.52
C PHE A 439 10.17 15.76 -11.20
N ILE A 440 11.33 15.92 -10.51
CA ILE A 440 12.45 16.60 -11.17
C ILE A 440 13.91 16.37 -10.72
N GLU A 441 14.80 16.28 -11.72
CA GLU A 441 15.93 17.21 -11.93
C GLU A 441 16.14 17.58 -13.43
N GLN A 442 15.90 16.65 -14.37
CA GLN A 442 15.94 16.92 -15.83
C GLN A 442 14.70 17.69 -16.36
N HIS A 443 13.53 17.52 -15.73
CA HIS A 443 12.28 18.20 -16.08
C HIS A 443 12.21 19.70 -15.70
N LEU A 444 13.23 20.26 -15.03
CA LEU A 444 13.20 21.65 -14.52
C LEU A 444 13.77 22.65 -15.51
N GLY A 445 14.50 22.18 -16.52
CA GLY A 445 15.05 23.02 -17.57
C GLY A 445 14.03 23.34 -18.66
N ASP A 446 14.38 24.25 -19.55
CA ASP A 446 13.69 24.52 -20.82
C ASP A 446 14.32 23.77 -22.00
N SER A 447 15.49 23.16 -21.80
CA SER A 447 16.26 22.50 -22.86
C SER A 447 15.75 21.12 -23.27
N TRP A 448 14.96 20.46 -22.41
CA TRP A 448 14.40 19.14 -22.70
C TRP A 448 12.94 19.27 -23.14
N GLU A 449 12.60 18.69 -24.29
CA GLU A 449 11.27 18.78 -24.92
C GLU A 449 10.11 18.39 -23.97
N ASN A 450 10.36 17.45 -23.04
CA ASN A 450 9.35 16.95 -22.11
C ASN A 450 9.47 17.53 -20.68
N SER A 451 10.20 18.63 -20.51
CA SER A 451 10.29 19.32 -19.22
C SER A 451 8.94 19.87 -18.76
N ILE A 452 8.77 20.18 -17.48
CA ILE A 452 7.52 20.75 -16.96
C ILE A 452 7.16 22.05 -17.69
N TYR A 453 8.15 22.90 -17.96
CA TYR A 453 7.95 24.14 -18.70
C TYR A 453 7.43 23.85 -20.12
N ASN A 454 8.12 23.00 -20.89
CA ASN A 454 7.76 22.70 -22.27
C ASN A 454 6.46 21.89 -22.39
N CYS A 455 6.22 20.94 -21.48
CA CYS A 455 4.98 20.18 -21.41
C CYS A 455 3.79 21.08 -21.08
N THR A 456 3.94 21.99 -20.11
CA THR A 456 2.91 22.98 -19.75
C THR A 456 2.63 23.89 -20.95
N LYS A 457 3.67 24.41 -21.59
CA LYS A 457 3.54 25.24 -22.79
C LYS A 457 2.81 24.50 -23.92
N LEU A 458 3.20 23.25 -24.21
CA LEU A 458 2.55 22.39 -25.20
C LEU A 458 1.07 22.16 -24.88
N ILE A 459 0.73 21.89 -23.61
CA ILE A 459 -0.66 21.69 -23.17
C ILE A 459 -1.46 22.96 -23.41
N LEU A 460 -0.96 24.12 -22.99
CA LEU A 460 -1.65 25.41 -23.13
C LEU A 460 -1.82 25.82 -24.61
N GLU A 461 -0.78 25.65 -25.43
CA GLU A 461 -0.84 25.91 -26.88
C GLU A 461 -1.85 25.01 -27.59
N LYS A 462 -1.84 23.71 -27.27
CA LYS A 462 -2.76 22.74 -27.86
C LYS A 462 -4.19 22.94 -27.37
N ALA A 463 -4.39 23.32 -26.10
CA ALA A 463 -5.70 23.71 -25.56
C ALA A 463 -6.27 24.90 -26.33
N LYS A 464 -5.47 25.96 -26.53
CA LYS A 464 -5.84 27.12 -27.33
C LYS A 464 -6.16 26.76 -28.78
N ALA A 465 -5.31 25.97 -29.44
CA ALA A 465 -5.49 25.57 -30.84
C ALA A 465 -6.73 24.69 -31.06
N THR A 466 -7.05 23.81 -30.11
CA THR A 466 -8.19 22.88 -30.22
C THR A 466 -9.47 23.37 -29.58
N LYS A 467 -9.46 24.57 -28.96
CA LYS A 467 -10.57 25.12 -28.16
C LYS A 467 -11.07 24.15 -27.07
N ARG A 468 -10.15 23.38 -26.51
CA ARG A 468 -10.39 22.45 -25.41
C ARG A 468 -9.70 22.96 -24.16
N THR A 469 -10.05 22.39 -23.02
CA THR A 469 -9.45 22.81 -21.76
C THR A 469 -8.03 22.24 -21.59
N PRO A 470 -7.17 22.90 -20.78
CA PRO A 470 -5.84 22.38 -20.46
C PRO A 470 -5.88 20.97 -19.87
N GLN A 471 -6.84 20.68 -18.97
CA GLN A 471 -6.99 19.36 -18.36
C GLN A 471 -7.38 18.29 -19.37
N GLU A 472 -8.32 18.56 -20.28
CA GLU A 472 -8.72 17.59 -21.32
C GLU A 472 -7.55 17.22 -22.23
N VAL A 473 -6.75 18.21 -22.61
CA VAL A 473 -5.55 18.01 -23.43
C VAL A 473 -4.48 17.25 -22.65
N ALA A 474 -4.24 17.62 -21.39
CA ALA A 474 -3.29 16.94 -20.53
C ALA A 474 -3.65 15.47 -20.33
N ILE A 475 -4.92 15.16 -20.00
CA ILE A 475 -5.41 13.80 -19.84
C ILE A 475 -5.27 13.00 -21.14
N GLU A 476 -5.61 13.57 -22.30
CA GLU A 476 -5.47 12.86 -23.57
C GLU A 476 -4.01 12.48 -23.86
N LEU A 477 -3.09 13.44 -23.71
CA LEU A 477 -1.66 13.22 -23.89
C LEU A 477 -1.15 12.17 -22.89
N ALA A 478 -1.55 12.30 -21.62
CA ALA A 478 -1.18 11.39 -20.55
C ALA A 478 -1.70 9.97 -20.80
N GLU A 479 -2.96 9.83 -21.19
CA GLU A 479 -3.60 8.53 -21.42
C GLU A 479 -2.89 7.82 -22.58
N LYS A 480 -2.66 8.51 -23.70
CA LYS A 480 -1.88 7.99 -24.83
C LYS A 480 -0.48 7.52 -24.39
N LYS A 481 0.26 8.36 -23.67
CA LYS A 481 1.59 8.01 -23.15
C LYS A 481 1.53 6.87 -22.11
N SER A 482 0.44 6.73 -21.38
CA SER A 482 0.29 5.72 -20.32
C SER A 482 0.18 4.29 -20.85
N PHE A 483 -0.24 4.12 -22.10
CA PHE A 483 -0.30 2.82 -22.78
C PHE A 483 1.03 2.39 -23.38
N VAL A 484 2.00 3.30 -23.49
CA VAL A 484 3.34 2.96 -23.98
C VAL A 484 3.95 1.95 -23.02
N GLU A 485 4.43 0.84 -23.56
CA GLU A 485 5.02 -0.22 -22.76
C GLU A 485 6.42 0.18 -22.28
N HIS A 486 6.77 -0.24 -21.07
CA HIS A 486 8.13 -0.09 -20.55
C HIS A 486 9.15 -0.66 -21.57
N PRO A 487 10.21 0.07 -21.97
CA PRO A 487 11.13 -0.34 -23.04
C PRO A 487 11.89 -1.62 -22.69
N ILE A 488 12.15 -1.85 -21.39
CA ILE A 488 12.70 -3.10 -20.83
C ILE A 488 11.64 -4.21 -20.66
N LYS A 489 10.46 -4.15 -21.29
CA LYS A 489 9.72 -5.37 -21.63
C LYS A 489 10.51 -6.11 -22.70
N GLY A 490 11.62 -6.70 -22.27
CA GLY A 490 12.51 -7.47 -23.11
C GLY A 490 11.68 -8.55 -23.77
N HIS A 491 11.78 -8.62 -25.09
CA HIS A 491 11.19 -9.61 -25.98
C HIS A 491 11.35 -11.04 -25.41
N ARG A 492 12.49 -11.29 -24.73
CA ARG A 492 12.77 -12.51 -23.94
C ARG A 492 11.83 -12.75 -22.76
N GLY A 493 11.42 -11.76 -21.98
CA GLY A 493 10.54 -11.97 -20.82
C GLY A 493 9.15 -12.46 -21.22
N ILE A 494 8.59 -11.88 -22.30
CA ILE A 494 7.33 -12.36 -22.89
C ILE A 494 7.53 -13.74 -23.51
N GLN A 495 8.65 -13.98 -24.19
CA GLN A 495 8.98 -15.30 -24.73
C GLN A 495 9.06 -16.35 -23.61
N ILE A 496 9.80 -16.07 -22.53
CA ILE A 496 9.94 -16.94 -21.35
C ILE A 496 8.59 -17.19 -20.69
N ILE A 497 7.75 -16.17 -20.50
CA ILE A 497 6.40 -16.36 -19.94
C ILE A 497 5.54 -17.21 -20.88
N LYS A 498 5.56 -16.94 -22.19
CA LYS A 498 4.81 -17.72 -23.19
C LYS A 498 5.31 -19.16 -23.26
N ASP A 499 6.61 -19.39 -23.16
CA ASP A 499 7.25 -20.71 -23.21
C ASP A 499 7.00 -21.48 -21.91
N LEU A 500 7.04 -20.81 -20.75
CA LEU A 500 6.64 -21.39 -19.45
C LEU A 500 5.15 -21.76 -19.43
N ILE A 501 4.28 -20.95 -20.02
CA ILE A 501 2.85 -21.25 -20.14
C ILE A 501 2.60 -22.42 -21.12
N LYS A 502 3.37 -22.50 -22.21
CA LYS A 502 3.27 -23.57 -23.21
C LYS A 502 3.91 -24.88 -22.74
N SER A 503 4.91 -24.82 -21.87
CA SER A 503 5.63 -26.01 -21.42
C SER A 503 4.73 -26.88 -20.53
N PRO A 504 4.48 -28.14 -20.90
CA PRO A 504 3.63 -29.05 -20.13
C PRO A 504 4.22 -29.39 -18.74
N GLU A 505 5.53 -29.17 -18.55
CA GLU A 505 6.25 -29.42 -17.30
C GLU A 505 5.93 -28.40 -16.19
N TRP A 506 5.45 -27.19 -16.57
CA TRP A 506 5.16 -26.09 -15.65
C TRP A 506 3.66 -25.91 -15.35
N LYS A 507 2.81 -26.82 -15.83
CA LYS A 507 1.42 -26.90 -15.37
C LYS A 507 1.43 -27.34 -13.90
N PHE A 508 1.21 -26.38 -13.00
CA PHE A 508 1.06 -26.66 -11.56
C PHE A 508 -0.01 -27.74 -11.34
N ASN A 509 0.42 -28.89 -10.80
CA ASN A 509 -0.42 -30.03 -10.39
C ASN A 509 -1.34 -29.72 -9.19
#